data_AF-A0A7T5JTU6-F1
#
_entry.id   AF-A0A7T5JTU6-F1
#
_cell.length_a   1.000
_cell.length_b   1.000
_cell.length_c   1.000
_cell.angle_alpha   90.00
_cell.angle_beta   90.00
_cell.angle_gamma   90.00
#
_symmetry.space_group_name_H-M   'P 1'
#
loop_
_entity.id
_entity.type
_entity.pdbx_description
1 polymer ?
#
loop_
_entity_poly.entity_id
_entity_poly.type
_entity_poly.pdbx_seq_one_letter_code
_entity_poly.pdbx_strand_id
1 'polypeptide(L)'
;MMNRFRKGTGAKLPRFALVFALLAMIITAYELYGMIVPFKSQNPLWTQVTIGQPIIDNWSYQGQDEEGYLKFYNQSQSIVLPPTAKIFSADGRFVVIEGFSPNSFTYALPFEAIPMSWLLAGTVVITGGGWLLLRRSRRRTALSHSKMNFNSKMRFRGKNRTPHMDNSMMSKINLPKRNARFRPRPSRSGRFKR
;
A
#
# COMPACT_ATOMS: atom_id res chain seq x y z
N MET A 1 34.69 25.63 35.95
CA MET A 1 33.43 25.10 35.37
C MET A 1 33.66 24.85 33.88
N MET A 2 33.75 23.60 33.43
CA MET A 2 33.97 23.27 32.01
C MET A 2 32.66 22.82 31.37
N ASN A 3 32.07 23.71 30.56
CA ASN A 3 30.98 23.37 29.65
C ASN A 3 31.51 22.46 28.55
N ARG A 4 31.16 21.17 28.61
CA ARG A 4 31.45 20.21 27.52
C ARG A 4 30.45 20.47 26.41
N PHE A 5 30.92 21.05 25.30
CA PHE A 5 30.20 21.09 24.04
C PHE A 5 29.79 19.67 23.64
N ARG A 6 28.49 19.37 23.73
CA ARG A 6 27.92 18.16 23.13
C ARG A 6 27.99 18.33 21.62
N LYS A 7 28.88 17.57 20.96
CA LYS A 7 28.87 17.38 19.51
C LYS A 7 27.45 16.98 19.11
N GLY A 8 26.76 17.87 18.40
CA GLY A 8 25.46 17.59 17.81
C GLY A 8 25.59 16.34 16.97
N THR A 9 24.88 15.28 17.34
CA THR A 9 24.76 14.07 16.52
C THR A 9 24.13 14.49 15.21
N GLY A 10 24.94 14.61 14.16
CA GLY A 10 24.47 14.88 12.80
C GLY A 10 23.38 13.87 12.46
N ALA A 11 22.15 14.36 12.35
CA ALA A 11 20.99 13.53 12.07
C ALA A 11 21.16 12.96 10.67
N LYS A 12 21.65 11.71 10.59
CA LYS A 12 21.71 10.98 9.33
C LYS A 12 20.26 10.80 8.88
N LEU A 13 19.89 11.47 7.80
CA LEU A 13 18.61 11.29 7.14
C LEU A 13 18.41 9.78 6.91
N PRO A 14 17.32 9.19 7.41
CA PRO A 14 17.10 7.76 7.25
C PRO A 14 17.02 7.48 5.75
N ARG A 15 17.75 6.46 5.26
CA ARG A 15 17.80 6.11 3.82
C ARG A 15 16.40 6.02 3.18
N PHE A 16 15.39 5.62 3.95
CA PHE A 16 13.99 5.59 3.54
C PHE A 16 13.41 6.97 3.22
N ALA A 17 13.78 8.04 3.95
CA ALA A 17 13.35 9.40 3.63
C ALA A 17 13.87 9.84 2.25
N LEU A 18 15.05 9.37 1.84
CA LEU A 18 15.61 9.64 0.52
C LEU A 18 14.79 8.92 -0.56
N VAL A 19 14.38 7.67 -0.32
CA VAL A 19 13.50 6.91 -1.24
C VAL A 19 12.13 7.60 -1.39
N PHE A 20 11.51 8.02 -0.28
CA PHE A 20 10.24 8.74 -0.34
C PHE A 20 10.35 10.11 -1.02
N ALA A 21 11.44 10.85 -0.76
CA ALA A 21 11.71 12.12 -1.43
C ALA A 21 11.90 11.93 -2.95
N LEU A 22 12.59 10.86 -3.36
CA LEU A 22 12.75 10.52 -4.78
C LEU A 22 11.41 10.17 -5.43
N LEU A 23 10.60 9.32 -4.78
CA LEU A 23 9.26 8.98 -5.27
C LEU A 23 8.36 10.22 -5.40
N ALA A 24 8.36 11.08 -4.38
CA ALA A 24 7.62 12.33 -4.42
C ALA A 24 8.07 13.20 -5.59
N MET A 25 9.38 13.36 -5.80
CA MET A 25 9.93 14.12 -6.93
C MET A 25 9.50 13.54 -8.28
N ILE A 26 9.52 12.22 -8.45
CA ILE A 26 9.08 11.55 -9.69
C ILE A 26 7.58 11.81 -9.92
N ILE A 27 6.75 11.70 -8.89
CA ILE A 27 5.31 11.99 -8.97
C ILE A 27 5.08 13.45 -9.36
N THR A 28 5.77 14.39 -8.72
CA THR A 28 5.65 15.82 -9.04
C THR A 28 6.09 16.12 -10.48
N ALA A 29 7.18 15.52 -10.93
CA ALA A 29 7.66 15.67 -12.31
C ALA A 29 6.65 15.10 -13.32
N TYR A 30 6.01 13.98 -13.00
CA TYR A 30 4.97 13.37 -13.83
C TYR A 30 3.73 14.28 -13.95
N GLU A 31 3.27 14.88 -12.86
CA GLU A 31 2.15 15.84 -12.91
C GLU A 31 2.52 17.11 -13.69
N LEU A 32 3.74 17.61 -13.52
CA LEU A 32 4.23 18.79 -14.26
C LEU A 32 4.32 18.50 -15.77
N TYR A 33 4.76 17.29 -16.14
CA TYR A 33 4.79 16.84 -17.53
C TYR A 33 3.39 16.78 -18.15
N GLY A 34 2.38 16.34 -17.37
CA GLY A 34 0.98 16.37 -17.77
C GLY A 34 0.45 17.78 -18.08
N MET A 35 0.91 18.81 -17.35
CA MET A 35 0.52 20.20 -17.66
C MET A 35 1.12 20.73 -18.96
N ILE A 36 2.31 20.26 -19.36
CA ILE A 36 3.05 20.78 -20.53
C ILE A 36 2.58 20.12 -21.84
N VAL A 37 2.12 18.87 -21.80
CA VAL A 37 1.70 18.12 -23.00
C VAL A 37 0.22 17.74 -22.91
N PRO A 38 -0.71 18.68 -23.16
CA PRO A 38 -2.15 18.43 -23.05
C PRO A 38 -2.73 17.62 -24.22
N PHE A 39 -1.96 17.38 -25.30
CA PHE A 39 -2.49 16.82 -26.55
C PHE A 39 -2.13 15.35 -26.83
N LYS A 40 -1.59 14.62 -25.84
CA LYS A 40 -1.43 13.17 -25.94
C LYS A 40 -2.22 12.51 -24.81
N SER A 41 -3.15 11.63 -25.17
CA SER A 41 -3.71 10.65 -24.26
C SER A 41 -2.57 9.87 -23.61
N GLN A 42 -2.21 10.23 -22.37
CA GLN A 42 -1.14 9.56 -21.63
C GLN A 42 -1.62 8.25 -20.99
N ASN A 43 -2.93 7.98 -21.05
CA ASN A 43 -3.52 6.79 -20.48
C ASN A 43 -3.71 5.72 -21.58
N PRO A 44 -2.99 4.59 -21.51
CA PRO A 44 -3.17 3.49 -22.47
C PRO A 44 -4.56 2.83 -22.38
N LEU A 45 -5.34 3.14 -21.33
CA LEU A 45 -6.71 2.67 -21.19
C LEU A 45 -7.71 3.48 -22.00
N TRP A 46 -7.31 4.60 -22.60
CA TRP A 46 -8.23 5.43 -23.37
C TRP A 46 -8.38 4.91 -24.77
N THR A 47 -9.64 4.89 -25.21
CA THR A 47 -10.03 4.41 -26.52
C THR A 47 -10.24 5.60 -27.43
N GLN A 48 -9.54 5.59 -28.57
CA GLN A 48 -9.76 6.54 -29.65
C GLN A 48 -10.67 5.91 -30.70
N VAL A 49 -11.70 6.63 -31.09
CA VAL A 49 -12.64 6.23 -32.13
C VAL A 49 -12.73 7.30 -33.21
N THR A 50 -13.05 6.88 -34.42
CA THR A 50 -13.28 7.76 -35.58
C THR A 50 -14.77 7.92 -35.87
N ILE A 51 -15.10 8.77 -36.83
CA ILE A 51 -16.48 8.97 -37.30
C ILE A 51 -17.10 7.61 -37.70
N GLY A 52 -18.33 7.38 -37.27
CA GLY A 52 -19.13 6.18 -37.52
C GLY A 52 -18.86 5.03 -36.54
N GLN A 53 -17.79 5.08 -35.76
CA GLN A 53 -17.48 4.02 -34.81
C GLN A 53 -18.32 4.13 -33.53
N PRO A 54 -18.71 2.99 -32.94
CA PRO A 54 -19.48 2.95 -31.71
C PRO A 54 -18.63 3.36 -30.51
N ILE A 55 -19.27 4.06 -29.56
CA ILE A 55 -18.68 4.58 -28.33
C ILE A 55 -19.31 3.88 -27.13
N ILE A 56 -20.64 3.93 -27.06
CA ILE A 56 -21.45 3.33 -26.01
C ILE A 56 -22.59 2.59 -26.70
N ASP A 57 -22.59 1.26 -26.61
CA ASP A 57 -23.61 0.41 -27.22
C ASP A 57 -23.82 0.75 -28.70
N ASN A 58 -24.95 1.37 -29.05
CA ASN A 58 -25.32 1.73 -30.42
C ASN A 58 -25.06 3.21 -30.77
N TRP A 59 -24.47 3.98 -29.86
CA TRP A 59 -24.13 5.38 -30.11
C TRP A 59 -22.79 5.48 -30.83
N SER A 60 -22.81 6.09 -32.02
CA SER A 60 -21.62 6.33 -32.82
C SER A 60 -21.23 7.81 -32.83
N TYR A 61 -19.93 8.08 -32.91
CA TYR A 61 -19.41 9.44 -33.11
C TYR A 61 -19.71 9.91 -34.53
N GLN A 62 -20.30 11.09 -34.70
CA GLN A 62 -20.63 11.65 -36.02
C GLN A 62 -19.68 12.77 -36.46
N GLY A 63 -18.73 13.16 -35.60
CA GLY A 63 -17.82 14.27 -35.86
C GLY A 63 -18.15 15.52 -35.06
N GLN A 64 -17.45 16.58 -35.41
CA GLN A 64 -17.61 17.91 -34.82
C GLN A 64 -18.28 18.84 -35.83
N ASP A 65 -19.23 19.67 -35.36
CA ASP A 65 -19.86 20.71 -36.18
C ASP A 65 -18.93 21.90 -36.43
N GLU A 66 -19.34 22.81 -37.32
CA GLU A 66 -18.60 24.05 -37.60
C GLU A 66 -18.43 24.93 -36.35
N GLU A 67 -19.41 24.94 -35.45
CA GLU A 67 -19.36 25.66 -34.18
C GLU A 67 -18.62 24.89 -33.08
N GLY A 68 -18.08 23.72 -33.40
CA GLY A 68 -17.27 22.91 -32.50
C GLY A 68 -18.05 21.93 -31.63
N TYR A 69 -19.35 21.76 -31.85
CA TYR A 69 -20.18 20.82 -31.07
C TYR A 69 -19.93 19.38 -31.48
N LEU A 70 -19.93 18.48 -30.50
CA LEU A 70 -19.76 17.05 -30.71
C LEU A 70 -21.10 16.41 -31.04
N LYS A 71 -21.18 15.72 -32.17
CA LYS A 71 -22.40 15.03 -32.61
C LYS A 71 -22.28 13.53 -32.36
N PHE A 72 -23.30 12.98 -31.72
CA PHE A 72 -23.46 11.56 -31.48
C PHE A 72 -24.78 11.10 -32.07
N TYR A 73 -24.78 9.94 -32.69
CA TYR A 73 -25.96 9.42 -33.36
C TYR A 73 -26.18 7.96 -32.96
N ASN A 74 -27.43 7.66 -32.65
CA ASN A 74 -27.99 6.32 -32.59
C ASN A 74 -29.10 6.28 -33.65
N GLN A 75 -29.38 5.12 -34.23
CA GLN A 75 -30.28 4.92 -35.39
C GLN A 75 -31.61 5.70 -35.32
N SER A 76 -32.10 6.03 -34.12
CA SER A 76 -33.31 6.80 -33.88
C SER A 76 -33.12 8.26 -33.45
N GLN A 77 -31.96 8.66 -32.93
CA GLN A 77 -31.77 9.94 -32.23
C GLN A 77 -30.36 10.51 -32.39
N SER A 78 -30.23 11.83 -32.39
CA SER A 78 -28.94 12.52 -32.30
C SER A 78 -28.84 13.31 -30.99
N ILE A 79 -27.66 13.27 -30.38
CA ILE A 79 -27.30 14.08 -29.22
C ILE A 79 -26.14 14.98 -29.61
N VAL A 80 -26.25 16.25 -29.26
CA VAL A 80 -25.22 17.26 -29.51
C VAL A 80 -24.68 17.73 -28.17
N LEU A 81 -23.37 17.65 -27.99
CA LEU A 81 -22.68 18.12 -26.80
C LEU A 81 -21.86 19.38 -27.09
N PRO A 82 -21.82 20.35 -26.15
CA PRO A 82 -20.95 21.50 -26.29
C PRO A 82 -19.47 21.07 -26.26
N PRO A 83 -18.56 21.85 -26.87
CA PRO A 83 -17.12 21.55 -26.88
C PRO A 83 -16.51 21.52 -25.47
N THR A 84 -17.17 22.10 -24.47
CA THR A 84 -16.73 22.08 -23.07
C THR A 84 -17.21 20.86 -22.30
N ALA A 85 -18.02 19.98 -22.91
CA ALA A 85 -18.51 18.77 -22.27
C ALA A 85 -17.36 17.80 -21.99
N LYS A 86 -17.30 17.32 -20.74
CA LYS A 86 -16.33 16.31 -20.31
C LYS A 86 -16.92 14.91 -20.19
N ILE A 87 -18.24 14.79 -20.34
CA ILE A 87 -18.96 13.53 -20.13
C ILE A 87 -20.01 13.41 -21.23
N PHE A 88 -20.05 12.25 -21.86
CA PHE A 88 -21.17 11.84 -22.71
C PHE A 88 -21.91 10.71 -22.00
N SER A 89 -23.23 10.88 -21.84
CA SER A 89 -24.09 9.90 -21.19
C SER A 89 -25.27 9.56 -22.10
N ALA A 90 -25.47 8.27 -22.35
CA ALA A 90 -26.60 7.76 -23.12
C ALA A 90 -26.97 6.36 -22.63
N ASP A 91 -28.27 6.02 -22.70
CA ASP A 91 -28.81 4.69 -22.34
C ASP A 91 -28.38 4.18 -20.94
N GLY A 92 -28.25 5.09 -19.97
CA GLY A 92 -27.86 4.76 -18.60
C GLY A 92 -26.36 4.46 -18.41
N ARG A 93 -25.56 4.62 -19.46
CA ARG A 93 -24.09 4.52 -19.42
C ARG A 93 -23.48 5.89 -19.70
N PHE A 94 -22.24 6.06 -19.28
CA PHE A 94 -21.50 7.29 -19.56
C PHE A 94 -20.03 6.99 -19.80
N VAL A 95 -19.41 7.86 -20.59
CA VAL A 95 -17.97 7.87 -20.85
C VAL A 95 -17.41 9.24 -20.51
N VAL A 96 -16.15 9.25 -20.07
CA VAL A 96 -15.42 10.48 -19.82
C VAL A 96 -14.69 10.86 -21.10
N ILE A 97 -14.91 12.09 -21.55
CA ILE A 97 -14.28 12.67 -22.73
C ILE A 97 -12.96 13.26 -22.29
N GLU A 98 -11.88 12.81 -22.91
CA GLU A 98 -10.60 13.52 -22.77
C GLU A 98 -10.47 14.63 -23.80
N GLY A 99 -10.64 14.24 -25.06
CA GLY A 99 -10.21 15.06 -26.17
C GLY A 99 -10.88 14.61 -27.45
N PHE A 100 -11.06 15.58 -28.33
CA PHE A 100 -11.75 15.38 -29.58
C PHE A 100 -11.15 16.26 -30.67
N SER A 101 -11.41 15.86 -31.90
CA SER A 101 -10.98 16.46 -33.15
C SER A 101 -12.12 16.27 -34.15
N PRO A 102 -12.16 17.01 -35.27
CA PRO A 102 -13.23 16.86 -36.25
C PRO A 102 -13.48 15.40 -36.68
N ASN A 103 -12.42 14.59 -36.72
CA ASN A 103 -12.49 13.21 -37.20
C ASN A 103 -12.27 12.14 -36.13
N SER A 104 -11.89 12.52 -34.90
CA SER A 104 -11.60 11.55 -33.86
C SER A 104 -12.08 11.99 -32.49
N PHE A 105 -12.39 11.01 -31.67
CA PHE A 105 -12.91 11.20 -30.32
C PHE A 105 -12.19 10.24 -29.38
N THR A 106 -11.67 10.76 -28.27
CA THR A 106 -10.93 9.99 -27.29
C THR A 106 -11.70 9.96 -25.98
N TYR A 107 -12.01 8.77 -25.51
CA TYR A 107 -12.80 8.58 -24.30
C TYR A 107 -12.29 7.42 -23.44
N ALA A 108 -12.78 7.39 -22.21
CA ALA A 108 -12.53 6.33 -21.26
C ALA A 108 -13.83 5.87 -20.61
N LEU A 109 -13.90 4.59 -20.25
CA LEU A 109 -14.96 4.12 -19.36
C LEU A 109 -14.73 4.67 -17.95
N PRO A 110 -15.78 4.76 -17.11
CA PRO A 110 -15.69 5.44 -15.80
C PRO A 110 -14.62 4.84 -14.88
N PHE A 111 -14.39 3.54 -14.95
CA PHE A 111 -13.38 2.83 -14.17
C PHE A 111 -11.96 3.01 -14.74
N GLU A 112 -11.82 3.32 -16.02
CA GLU A 112 -10.55 3.60 -16.70
C GLU A 112 -10.13 5.07 -16.56
N ALA A 113 -11.09 5.94 -16.26
CA ALA A 113 -10.87 7.36 -15.99
C ALA A 113 -10.23 7.63 -14.62
N ILE A 114 -9.92 6.60 -13.81
CA ILE A 114 -9.25 6.77 -12.52
C ILE A 114 -7.84 7.33 -12.77
N PRO A 115 -7.50 8.53 -12.23
CA PRO A 115 -6.17 9.08 -12.41
C PRO A 115 -5.10 8.13 -11.84
N MET A 116 -4.04 7.87 -12.60
CA MET A 116 -2.92 7.04 -12.11
C MET A 116 -2.31 7.59 -10.82
N SER A 117 -2.36 8.90 -10.60
CA SER A 117 -1.94 9.55 -9.36
C SER A 117 -2.69 9.03 -8.13
N TRP A 118 -3.98 8.70 -8.26
CA TRP A 118 -4.77 8.13 -7.16
C TRP A 118 -4.33 6.69 -6.83
N LEU A 119 -3.99 5.89 -7.84
CA LEU A 119 -3.46 4.54 -7.64
C LEU A 119 -2.07 4.58 -6.98
N LEU A 120 -1.22 5.52 -7.39
CA LEU A 120 0.10 5.75 -6.77
C LEU A 120 -0.03 6.28 -5.34
N ALA A 121 -0.91 7.25 -5.10
CA ALA A 121 -1.16 7.76 -3.75
C ALA A 121 -1.70 6.65 -2.83
N GLY A 122 -2.66 5.84 -3.32
CA GLY A 122 -3.20 4.70 -2.59
C GLY A 122 -2.12 3.67 -2.23
N THR A 123 -1.24 3.32 -3.17
CA THR A 123 -0.14 2.39 -2.89
C THR A 123 0.86 2.96 -1.89
N VAL A 124 1.18 4.26 -1.95
CA VAL A 124 2.05 4.92 -0.94
C VAL A 124 1.40 4.89 0.44
N VAL A 125 0.10 5.15 0.56
CA VAL A 125 -0.63 5.10 1.84
C VAL A 125 -0.65 3.68 2.41
N ILE A 126 -0.93 2.67 1.58
CA ILE A 126 -0.99 1.27 2.02
C ILE A 126 0.41 0.78 2.47
N THR A 127 1.43 1.00 1.64
CA THR A 127 2.80 0.57 1.95
C THR A 127 3.41 1.35 3.11
N GLY A 128 3.21 2.67 3.15
CA GLY A 128 3.67 3.53 4.24
C GLY A 128 2.97 3.23 5.57
N GLY A 129 1.64 3.08 5.55
CA GLY A 129 0.83 2.70 6.71
C GLY A 129 1.20 1.31 7.24
N GLY A 130 1.30 0.33 6.34
CA GLY A 130 1.73 -1.03 6.68
C GLY A 130 3.14 -1.05 7.29
N TRP A 131 4.08 -0.30 6.72
CA TRP A 131 5.44 -0.20 7.25
C TRP A 131 5.48 0.47 8.64
N LEU A 132 4.71 1.53 8.87
CA LEU A 132 4.59 2.17 10.19
C LEU A 132 4.03 1.22 11.25
N LEU A 133 3.01 0.43 10.90
CA LEU A 133 2.44 -0.57 11.79
C LEU A 133 3.45 -1.68 12.14
N LEU A 134 4.18 -2.18 11.14
CA LEU A 134 5.23 -3.18 11.34
C LEU A 134 6.40 -2.63 12.18
N ARG A 135 6.79 -1.37 11.96
CA ARG A 135 7.83 -0.70 12.77
C ARG A 135 7.38 -0.53 14.22
N ARG A 136 6.11 -0.22 14.45
CA ARG A 136 5.54 -0.10 15.81
C ARG A 136 5.45 -1.44 16.52
N SER A 137 5.14 -2.53 15.82
CA SER A 137 5.08 -3.87 16.42
C SER A 137 6.47 -4.38 16.83
N ARG A 138 7.51 -4.15 16.00
CA ARG A 138 8.90 -4.52 16.32
C ARG A 138 9.48 -3.78 17.53
N ARG A 139 9.03 -2.54 17.78
CA ARG A 139 9.43 -1.78 18.98
C ARG A 139 8.79 -2.32 20.27
N ARG A 140 7.62 -2.95 20.17
CA ARG A 140 6.92 -3.53 21.34
C ARG A 140 7.52 -4.88 21.75
N THR A 141 8.00 -5.69 20.81
CA THR A 141 8.64 -6.98 21.13
C THR A 141 10.05 -6.84 21.70
N ALA A 142 10.79 -5.78 21.36
CA ALA A 142 12.13 -5.53 21.92
C ALA A 142 12.12 -5.22 23.44
N LEU A 143 11.02 -4.70 23.97
CA LEU A 143 10.86 -4.46 25.41
C LEU A 143 10.33 -5.67 26.20
N SER A 144 9.82 -6.69 25.50
CA SER A 144 9.20 -7.86 26.15
C SER A 144 10.20 -8.95 26.56
N HIS A 145 11.46 -8.87 26.12
CA HIS A 145 12.51 -9.84 26.51
C HIS A 145 13.46 -9.32 27.60
N SER A 146 13.26 -8.10 28.13
CA SER A 146 14.13 -7.49 29.16
C SER A 146 13.63 -7.72 30.60
N LYS A 147 12.97 -8.85 30.88
CA LYS A 147 12.55 -9.23 32.25
C LYS A 147 12.51 -10.73 32.49
N MET A 148 13.55 -11.49 32.15
CA MET A 148 13.74 -12.84 32.73
C MET A 148 15.24 -13.16 32.84
N ASN A 149 15.92 -12.53 33.80
CA ASN A 149 17.11 -13.10 34.46
C ASN A 149 17.51 -12.24 35.65
N PHE A 150 16.67 -12.28 36.69
CA PHE A 150 17.04 -11.78 38.02
C PHE A 150 16.60 -12.79 39.06
N ASN A 151 17.15 -14.02 39.00
CA ASN A 151 17.21 -14.90 40.17
C ASN A 151 18.02 -16.16 39.88
N SER A 152 19.34 -16.11 40.14
CA SER A 152 20.12 -17.30 40.52
C SER A 152 21.55 -16.91 40.90
N LYS A 153 21.77 -16.19 42.00
CA LYS A 153 23.07 -16.17 42.72
C LYS A 153 23.00 -15.37 44.02
N MET A 154 22.11 -15.76 44.93
CA MET A 154 22.38 -15.63 46.36
C MET A 154 22.58 -17.04 46.91
N ARG A 155 23.76 -17.60 46.66
CA ARG A 155 24.22 -18.77 47.43
C ARG A 155 24.75 -18.24 48.74
N PHE A 156 23.93 -18.41 49.77
CA PHE A 156 24.32 -18.43 51.18
C PHE A 156 25.61 -19.22 51.34
N ARG A 157 26.70 -18.53 51.69
CA ARG A 157 27.96 -19.14 52.08
C ARG A 157 27.88 -19.50 53.57
N GLY A 158 27.09 -20.53 53.86
CA GLY A 158 27.00 -21.15 55.18
C GLY A 158 28.17 -22.11 55.39
N LYS A 159 28.99 -21.81 56.41
CA LYS A 159 29.98 -22.73 56.99
C LYS A 159 29.30 -24.07 57.33
N ASN A 160 29.98 -25.18 57.06
CA ASN A 160 30.15 -26.27 58.02
C ASN A 160 31.34 -27.15 57.58
N ARG A 161 32.34 -27.21 58.46
CA ARG A 161 33.42 -28.18 58.45
C ARG A 161 32.87 -29.49 59.02
N THR A 162 33.16 -30.61 58.37
CA THR A 162 33.59 -31.86 59.04
C THR A 162 34.24 -32.77 58.00
N PRO A 163 35.38 -33.41 58.31
CA PRO A 163 36.01 -34.41 57.44
C PRO A 163 35.46 -35.80 57.80
N HIS A 164 35.16 -36.64 56.80
CA HIS A 164 35.31 -38.09 56.99
C HIS A 164 35.38 -38.84 55.65
N MET A 165 36.09 -39.96 55.77
CA MET A 165 36.75 -40.81 54.80
C MET A 165 35.99 -41.32 53.58
N ASP A 166 36.78 -41.48 52.51
CA ASP A 166 36.65 -42.48 51.46
C ASP A 166 36.61 -43.90 52.05
N ASN A 167 35.57 -44.67 51.72
CA ASN A 167 35.74 -45.85 50.85
C ASN A 167 34.45 -46.67 50.71
N SER A 168 34.36 -47.24 49.51
CA SER A 168 33.69 -48.50 49.16
C SER A 168 32.17 -48.52 48.93
N MET A 169 31.86 -48.82 47.67
CA MET A 169 30.89 -49.82 47.21
C MET A 169 29.43 -49.70 47.65
N MET A 170 28.58 -49.32 46.70
CA MET A 170 27.34 -50.04 46.31
C MET A 170 26.69 -49.24 45.16
N SER A 171 26.78 -49.67 43.90
CA SER A 171 25.91 -50.64 43.24
C SER A 171 24.40 -50.31 43.34
N LYS A 172 23.81 -50.14 42.14
CA LYS A 172 22.43 -50.49 41.74
C LYS A 172 21.29 -49.54 42.14
N ILE A 173 20.63 -48.92 41.14
CA ILE A 173 19.32 -49.33 40.57
C ILE A 173 18.66 -48.18 39.79
N ASN A 174 18.12 -48.57 38.63
CA ASN A 174 17.26 -47.85 37.70
C ASN A 174 16.08 -47.10 38.35
N LEU A 175 15.64 -46.01 37.70
CA LEU A 175 14.22 -45.79 37.33
C LEU A 175 14.09 -44.60 36.37
N PRO A 176 13.34 -44.72 35.25
CA PRO A 176 13.00 -43.61 34.37
C PRO A 176 11.65 -43.01 34.78
N LYS A 177 11.50 -41.68 34.73
CA LYS A 177 10.17 -41.04 34.72
C LYS A 177 10.06 -39.99 33.62
N ARG A 178 9.39 -40.42 32.54
CA ARG A 178 8.59 -39.58 31.64
C ARG A 178 7.69 -38.66 32.48
N ASN A 179 7.43 -37.44 31.99
CA ASN A 179 6.06 -37.04 31.70
C ASN A 179 6.00 -35.80 30.81
N ALA A 180 5.54 -36.04 29.59
CA ALA A 180 5.06 -35.07 28.65
C ALA A 180 3.95 -34.22 29.29
N ARG A 181 3.96 -32.91 29.02
CA ARG A 181 2.78 -32.07 29.24
C ARG A 181 2.42 -31.37 27.94
N PHE A 182 1.56 -32.07 27.19
CA PHE A 182 0.69 -31.53 26.15
C PHE A 182 -0.01 -30.26 26.68
N ARG A 183 -0.02 -29.19 25.89
CA ARG A 183 -0.97 -28.09 26.03
C ARG A 183 -1.70 -27.91 24.70
N PRO A 184 -3.03 -28.07 24.66
CA PRO A 184 -3.80 -27.85 23.43
C PRO A 184 -3.95 -26.34 23.13
N ARG A 185 -3.93 -26.01 21.83
CA ARG A 185 -4.33 -24.69 21.28
C ARG A 185 -5.85 -24.55 21.35
N PRO A 186 -6.39 -23.40 21.81
CA PRO A 186 -7.78 -23.08 21.55
C PRO A 186 -7.97 -22.57 20.12
N SER A 187 -8.81 -23.30 19.39
CA SER A 187 -9.54 -22.90 18.20
C SER A 187 -10.37 -21.62 18.47
N ARG A 188 -10.33 -20.66 17.56
CA ARG A 188 -11.29 -19.55 17.55
C ARG A 188 -11.89 -19.42 16.15
N SER A 189 -13.00 -20.12 15.97
CA SER A 189 -14.09 -19.80 15.04
C SER A 189 -14.41 -18.31 15.12
N GLY A 190 -14.52 -17.59 14.00
CA GLY A 190 -15.66 -17.69 13.11
C GLY A 190 -16.69 -16.63 13.52
N ARG A 191 -16.70 -15.49 12.81
CA ARG A 191 -17.80 -14.52 12.89
C ARG A 191 -18.08 -14.02 11.47
N PHE A 192 -18.92 -14.79 10.79
CA PHE A 192 -19.76 -14.28 9.71
C PHE A 192 -20.68 -13.19 10.28
N LYS A 193 -20.77 -12.04 9.62
CA LYS A 193 -21.93 -11.17 9.69
C LYS A 193 -22.47 -11.01 8.27
N ARG A 194 -23.79 -11.15 8.20
CA ARG A 194 -24.66 -10.96 7.04
C ARG A 194 -24.55 -9.54 6.50
#